data_AF-A0A0F5N8M2-F1
#
_entry.id   AF-A0A0F5N8M2-F1
#
_cell.length_a   1.000
_cell.length_b   1.000
_cell.length_c   1.000
_cell.angle_alpha   90.00
_cell.angle_beta   90.00
_cell.angle_gamma   90.00
#
_symmetry.space_group_name_H-M   'P 1'
#
loop_
_entity.id
_entity.type
_entity.pdbx_description
1 polymer ?
#
loop_
_entity_poly.entity_id
_entity_poly.type
_entity_poly.pdbx_seq_one_letter_code
_entity_poly.pdbx_strand_id
1 'polypeptide(L)' 'MTLRMGQANVKRWVDDILPLLTDDDPLGVDTFASHVLPLDQAPHAYEIFQKKQDGAVKVMLRP' A
#
# COMPACT_ATOMS: atom_id res chain seq x y z
N MET A 1 -28.49 -7.04 7.89
CA MET A 1 -27.16 -6.88 7.23
C MET A 1 -26.11 -7.02 8.31
N THR A 2 -25.14 -7.93 8.15
CA THR A 2 -24.12 -8.22 9.17
C THR A 2 -22.80 -7.56 8.78
N LEU A 3 -22.29 -6.66 9.61
CA LEU A 3 -21.01 -6.00 9.39
C LEU A 3 -19.89 -6.81 10.06
N ARG A 4 -18.85 -7.20 9.30
CA ARG A 4 -17.68 -7.90 9.83
C ARG A 4 -16.51 -6.92 9.90
N MET A 5 -15.92 -6.78 11.09
CA MET A 5 -14.77 -5.93 11.37
C MET A 5 -13.67 -6.75 12.04
N GLY A 6 -12.44 -6.23 12.00
CA GLY A 6 -11.27 -6.85 12.62
C GLY A 6 -10.00 -6.55 11.83
N GLN A 7 -8.86 -6.97 12.36
CA GLN A 7 -7.62 -6.95 11.58
C GLN A 7 -7.69 -7.96 10.44
N ALA A 8 -7.10 -7.60 9.30
CA ALA A 8 -6.98 -8.53 8.18
C ALA A 8 -6.12 -9.73 8.59
N ASN A 9 -6.62 -10.96 8.36
CA ASN A 9 -5.85 -12.18 8.60
C ASN A 9 -4.87 -12.41 7.43
N VAL A 10 -3.82 -11.58 7.35
CA VAL A 10 -2.89 -11.55 6.21
C VAL A 10 -2.29 -12.93 5.94
N LYS A 11 -1.82 -13.63 6.99
CA LYS A 11 -1.16 -14.94 6.86
C LYS A 11 -2.06 -15.99 6.18
N ARG A 12 -3.37 -15.93 6.41
CA ARG A 12 -4.32 -16.86 5.77
C ARG A 12 -4.41 -16.65 4.26
N TRP A 13 -4.26 -15.41 3.79
CA TRP A 13 -4.52 -15.04 2.40
C TRP A 13 -3.25 -14.88 1.57
N VAL A 14 -2.07 -14.87 2.21
CA VAL A 14 -0.79 -14.69 1.51
C VAL A 14 -0.58 -15.73 0.42
N ASP A 15 -0.87 -17.01 0.69
CA ASP A 15 -0.66 -18.09 -0.27
C ASP A 15 -1.57 -17.98 -1.51
N ASP A 16 -2.74 -17.35 -1.36
CA ASP A 16 -3.68 -17.10 -2.45
C ASP A 16 -3.32 -15.82 -3.25
N ILE A 17 -2.74 -14.82 -2.58
CA ILE A 17 -2.44 -13.51 -3.18
C ILE A 17 -1.08 -13.50 -3.88
N LEU A 18 -0.04 -14.11 -3.29
CA LEU A 18 1.31 -14.09 -3.84
C LEU A 18 1.40 -14.58 -5.29
N PRO A 19 0.70 -15.67 -5.71
CA PRO A 19 0.73 -16.12 -7.10
C PRO A 19 0.13 -15.12 -8.10
N LEU A 20 -0.62 -14.12 -7.64
CA LEU A 20 -1.19 -13.07 -8.49
C LEU A 20 -0.23 -11.89 -8.68
N LEU A 21 0.84 -11.79 -7.89
CA LEU A 21 1.85 -10.74 -7.98
C LEU A 21 2.89 -11.12 -9.04
N THR A 22 2.46 -11.06 -10.30
CA THR A 22 3.27 -11.37 -11.49
C THR A 22 3.35 -10.15 -12.39
N ASP A 23 4.20 -10.20 -13.43
CA ASP A 23 4.37 -9.10 -14.40
C ASP A 23 3.08 -8.75 -15.16
N ASP A 24 2.10 -9.67 -15.22
CA ASP A 24 0.77 -9.40 -15.79
C ASP A 24 -0.07 -8.45 -14.92
N ASP A 25 0.35 -8.19 -13.68
CA ASP A 25 -0.24 -7.31 -12.67
C ASP A 25 -1.78 -7.23 -12.67
N PRO A 26 -2.50 -8.36 -12.50
CA PRO A 26 -3.96 -8.36 -12.51
C PRO A 26 -4.58 -7.57 -11.35
N LEU A 27 -3.79 -7.20 -10.33
CA LEU A 27 -4.22 -6.44 -9.17
C LEU A 27 -3.86 -4.96 -9.25
N GLY A 28 -3.08 -4.53 -10.26
CA GLY A 28 -2.64 -3.15 -10.43
C GLY A 28 -1.71 -2.65 -9.31
N VAL A 29 -0.92 -3.53 -8.69
CA VAL A 29 -0.10 -3.19 -7.52
C VAL A 29 1.13 -2.36 -7.87
N ASP A 30 1.65 -2.47 -9.10
CA ASP A 30 2.91 -1.84 -9.48
C ASP A 30 2.79 -0.32 -9.56
N THR A 31 1.63 0.15 -10.01
CA THR A 31 1.31 1.58 -10.12
C THR A 31 0.58 2.15 -8.91
N PHE A 32 0.33 1.30 -7.89
CA PHE A 32 -0.51 1.68 -6.76
C PHE A 32 0.16 2.73 -5.84
N ALA A 33 1.48 2.70 -5.73
CA ALA A 33 2.23 3.69 -4.95
C ALA A 33 2.26 5.04 -5.68
N SER A 34 1.57 6.05 -5.14
CA SER A 34 1.61 7.39 -5.71
C SER A 34 2.89 8.16 -5.38
N HIS A 35 3.57 7.79 -4.29
CA HIS A 35 4.85 8.39 -3.90
C HIS A 35 5.84 7.31 -3.45
N VAL A 36 7.10 7.46 -3.86
CA VAL A 36 8.22 6.61 -3.43
C VAL A 36 9.36 7.52 -2.98
N LEU A 37 9.74 7.43 -1.70
CA LEU A 37 10.68 8.34 -1.06
C LEU A 37 11.73 7.53 -0.27
N PRO A 38 12.95 8.07 -0.05
CA PRO A 38 13.91 7.45 0.85
C PRO A 38 13.45 7.50 2.32
N LEU A 39 13.92 6.58 3.15
CA LEU A 39 13.48 6.42 4.54
C LEU A 39 13.78 7.64 5.42
N ASP A 40 14.86 8.37 5.13
CA ASP A 40 15.22 9.63 5.80
C ASP A 40 14.16 10.73 5.62
N GLN A 41 13.36 10.66 4.55
CA GLN A 41 12.24 11.57 4.29
C GLN A 41 10.90 11.09 4.87
N ALA A 42 10.91 10.06 5.72
CA ALA A 42 9.69 9.56 6.38
C ALA A 42 8.85 10.68 7.05
N PRO A 43 9.41 11.67 7.77
CA PRO A 43 8.59 12.74 8.36
C PRO A 43 7.76 13.50 7.33
N HIS A 44 8.35 13.81 6.17
CA HIS A 44 7.67 14.48 5.07
C HIS A 44 6.62 13.56 4.41
N ALA A 45 6.94 12.29 4.20
CA ALA A 45 6.01 11.27 3.70
C ALA A 45 4.73 11.13 4.56
N TYR A 46 4.87 11.22 5.89
CA TYR A 46 3.72 11.23 6.80
C TYR A 46 2.88 12.50 6.66
N GLU A 47 3.51 13.67 6.49
CA GLU A 47 2.82 14.94 6.30
C GLU A 47 1.95 14.94 5.05
N ILE A 48 2.52 14.56 3.89
CA ILE A 48 1.78 14.54 2.61
C ILE A 48 0.59 13.57 2.68
N PHE A 49 0.76 12.40 3.30
CA PHE A 49 -0.28 11.39 3.42
C PHE A 49 -1.39 11.84 4.37
N GLN A 50 -1.03 12.38 5.54
CA GLN A 50 -1.99 12.86 6.53
C GLN A 50 -2.81 14.03 6.01
N LYS A 51 -2.16 14.98 5.31
CA LYS A 51 -2.81 16.17 4.76
C LYS A 51 -3.46 15.93 3.40
N LYS A 52 -3.31 14.73 2.81
CA LYS A 52 -3.77 14.37 1.46
C LYS A 52 -3.27 15.36 0.39
N GLN A 53 -2.02 15.79 0.52
CA GLN A 53 -1.37 16.69 -0.43
C GLN A 53 -0.87 15.89 -1.65
N ASP A 54 -0.63 16.59 -2.76
CA ASP A 54 0.01 16.05 -3.96
C ASP A 54 -0.65 14.78 -4.53
N GLY A 55 -1.95 14.56 -4.25
CA GLY A 55 -2.64 13.34 -4.64
C GLY A 55 -2.16 12.09 -3.89
N ALA A 56 -1.73 12.23 -2.63
CA ALA A 56 -1.27 11.11 -1.81
C ALA A 56 -2.37 10.06 -1.60
N VAL A 57 -2.13 8.85 -2.13
CA VAL A 57 -2.99 7.67 -2.00
C VAL A 57 -2.24 6.54 -1.30
N LYS A 58 -0.99 6.30 -1.70
CA LYS A 58 -0.12 5.29 -1.11
C LYS A 58 1.32 5.78 -1.19
N VAL A 59 2.01 5.78 -0.05
CA VAL A 59 3.43 6.12 0.05
C VAL A 59 4.24 4.87 0.36
N MET A 60 5.33 4.67 -0.38
CA MET A 60 6.33 3.62 -0.14
C MET A 60 7.65 4.26 0.26
N LEU A 61 8.22 3.80 1.38
CA LEU A 61 9.55 4.23 1.82
C LEU A 61 10.58 3.19 1.41
N ARG A 62 11.66 3.64 0.76
CA ARG A 62 12.81 2.81 0.40
C ARG A 62 13.94 3.06 1.40
N PRO A 63 14.50 2.02 2.04
CA PRO A 63 15.65 2.15 2.93
C PRO A 63 16.85 2.82 2.25
#